data_AF-A0A1S1J4D6-F1
#
_entry.id   AF-A0A1S1J4D6-F1
#
_cell.length_a   1.000
_cell.length_b   1.000
_cell.length_c   1.000
_cell.angle_alpha   90.00
_cell.angle_beta   90.00
_cell.angle_gamma   90.00
#
_symmetry.space_group_name_H-M   'P 1'
#
loop_
_entity.id
_entity.type
_entity.pdbx_description
1 polymer ?
#
loop_
_entity_poly.entity_id
_entity_poly.type
_entity_poly.pdbx_seq_one_letter_code
_entity_poly.pdbx_strand_id
1 'polypeptide(L)'
;MQISVIMQNFKTIAIWLSIVVIVWFYKDYQFQKKENIRQTENVSQLRKSDSLRFTSQVLTHKEIEEHLNYSDPELKKKLDAANIKIARIESIVSQTLKYRDTTKKETDVSGLVDAIKNSIPKEQSWSDTTKCMTVAGVASFDGQKLKVIVNERQFKNKSDAVAYWERREWNFLGIKTRFLGKKQFTAKTFDECGESRIMKIEKKK
;
A
#
# COMPACT_ATOMS: atom_id res chain seq x y z
N MET A 1 9.76 65.64 16.40
CA MET A 1 9.50 65.17 17.78
C MET A 1 9.29 63.65 17.92
N GLN A 2 9.12 62.87 16.83
CA GLN A 2 8.94 61.41 16.94
C GLN A 2 10.25 60.59 16.95
N ILE A 3 11.37 61.14 16.45
CA ILE A 3 12.66 60.41 16.36
C ILE A 3 13.34 60.28 17.74
N SER A 4 13.17 61.24 18.66
CA SER A 4 13.80 61.19 19.99
C SER A 4 13.24 60.09 20.89
N VAL A 5 11.94 59.81 20.78
CA VAL A 5 11.26 58.74 21.55
C VAL A 5 11.68 57.35 21.06
N ILE A 6 11.92 57.20 19.75
CA ILE A 6 12.42 55.95 19.15
C ILE A 6 13.86 55.68 19.59
N MET A 7 14.71 56.72 19.65
CA MET A 7 16.11 56.60 20.05
C MET A 7 16.28 56.27 21.55
N GLN A 8 15.43 56.84 22.43
CA GLN A 8 15.44 56.54 23.87
C GLN A 8 14.94 55.12 24.18
N ASN A 9 13.98 54.62 23.40
CA ASN A 9 13.40 53.28 23.59
C ASN A 9 14.05 52.19 22.72
N PHE A 10 15.11 52.52 21.97
CA PHE A 10 15.79 51.61 21.06
C PHE A 10 16.28 50.33 21.75
N LYS A 11 16.83 50.46 22.97
CA LYS A 11 17.26 49.30 23.77
C LYS A 11 16.10 48.36 24.08
N THR A 12 14.96 48.91 24.47
CA THR A 12 13.75 48.14 24.78
C THR A 12 13.16 47.48 23.54
N ILE A 13 13.12 48.19 22.41
CA ILE A 13 12.68 47.64 21.12
C ILE A 13 13.61 46.50 20.67
N ALA A 14 14.93 46.69 20.78
CA ALA A 14 15.91 45.68 20.43
C ALA A 14 15.76 44.40 21.27
N ILE A 15 15.53 44.52 22.58
CA ILE A 15 15.27 43.38 23.47
C ILE A 15 14.02 42.61 23.04
N TRP A 16 12.91 43.30 22.74
CA TRP A 16 11.70 42.64 22.26
C TRP A 16 11.90 41.96 20.90
N LEU A 17 12.62 42.60 19.97
CA LEU A 17 12.98 42.02 18.68
C LEU A 17 13.84 40.75 18.86
N SER A 18 14.83 40.79 19.76
CA SER A 18 15.65 39.61 20.08
C SER A 18 14.81 38.47 20.65
N ILE A 19 13.85 38.76 21.54
CA ILE A 19 12.95 37.73 22.10
C ILE A 19 12.09 37.10 20.98
N VAL A 20 11.52 37.91 20.08
CA VAL A 20 10.72 37.40 18.94
C VAL A 20 11.56 36.49 18.04
N VAL A 21 12.80 36.90 17.74
CA VAL A 21 13.73 36.12 16.91
C VAL A 21 14.09 34.81 17.59
N ILE A 22 14.42 34.81 18.89
CA ILE A 22 14.74 33.60 19.66
C ILE A 22 13.55 32.63 19.68
N VAL A 23 12.33 33.12 19.93
CA VAL A 23 11.12 32.29 19.93
C VAL A 23 10.85 31.71 18.54
N TRP A 24 11.06 32.48 17.49
CA TRP A 24 10.90 32.02 16.11
C TRP A 24 11.90 30.90 15.78
N PHE A 25 13.19 31.10 16.07
CA PHE A 25 14.21 30.05 15.87
C PHE A 25 13.94 28.80 16.69
N TYR A 26 13.47 28.93 17.94
CA TYR A 26 13.12 27.78 18.76
C TYR A 26 11.95 26.99 18.16
N LYS A 27 10.89 27.69 17.71
CA LYS A 27 9.75 27.05 17.05
C LYS A 27 10.15 26.37 15.75
N ASP A 28 10.96 27.04 14.94
CA ASP A 28 11.47 26.49 13.67
C ASP A 28 12.32 25.24 13.92
N TYR A 29 13.22 25.30 14.89
CA TYR A 29 14.04 24.14 15.29
C TYR A 29 13.18 22.94 15.71
N GLN A 30 12.15 23.17 16.55
CA GLN A 30 11.23 22.09 16.96
C GLN A 30 10.43 21.53 15.79
N PHE A 31 10.03 22.38 14.84
CA PHE A 31 9.35 21.97 13.62
C PHE A 31 10.26 21.10 12.74
N GLN A 32 11.47 21.57 12.42
CA GLN A 32 12.44 20.83 11.62
C GLN A 32 12.80 19.48 12.25
N LYS A 33 12.96 19.45 13.59
CA LYS A 33 13.23 18.19 14.30
C LYS A 33 12.12 17.16 14.09
N LYS A 34 10.85 17.56 14.21
CA LYS A 34 9.70 16.66 13.97
C LYS A 34 9.62 16.23 12.51
N GLU A 35 9.89 17.16 11.59
CA GLU A 35 9.83 16.89 10.16
C GLU A 35 10.92 15.91 9.71
N ASN A 36 12.14 16.08 10.19
CA ASN A 36 13.26 15.16 9.94
C ASN A 36 12.96 13.76 10.46
N ILE A 37 12.31 13.63 11.63
CA ILE A 37 11.88 12.33 12.17
C ILE A 37 10.85 11.69 11.22
N ARG A 38 9.81 12.41 10.81
CA ARG A 38 8.78 11.92 9.87
C ARG A 38 9.39 11.45 8.55
N GLN A 39 10.23 12.26 7.93
CA GLN A 39 10.86 11.91 6.66
C GLN A 39 11.79 10.71 6.81
N THR A 40 12.57 10.66 7.89
CA THR A 40 13.44 9.51 8.20
C THR A 40 12.62 8.24 8.38
N GLU A 41 11.47 8.32 9.09
CA GLU A 41 10.56 7.19 9.27
C GLU A 41 9.97 6.72 7.94
N ASN A 42 9.42 7.63 7.12
CA ASN A 42 8.88 7.31 5.80
C ASN A 42 9.93 6.62 4.90
N VAL A 43 11.14 7.17 4.84
CA VAL A 43 12.26 6.57 4.08
C VAL A 43 12.64 5.21 4.64
N SER A 44 12.64 5.05 5.97
CA SER A 44 12.93 3.76 6.59
C SER A 44 11.88 2.69 6.26
N GLN A 45 10.60 3.07 6.15
CA GLN A 45 9.51 2.18 5.76
C GLN A 45 9.64 1.79 4.30
N LEU A 46 9.94 2.75 3.42
CA LEU A 46 10.22 2.50 2.01
C LEU A 46 11.39 1.52 1.84
N ARG A 47 12.49 1.68 2.59
CA ARG A 47 13.62 0.75 2.52
C ARG A 47 13.29 -0.66 3.01
N LYS A 48 12.31 -0.79 3.91
CA LYS A 48 11.86 -2.07 4.46
C LYS A 48 10.66 -2.65 3.69
N SER A 49 10.19 -1.98 2.63
CA SER A 49 8.98 -2.36 1.91
C SER A 49 9.04 -3.77 1.36
N ASP A 50 10.20 -4.15 0.80
CA ASP A 50 10.35 -5.45 0.15
C ASP A 50 10.41 -6.59 1.17
N SER A 51 10.95 -6.36 2.36
CA SER A 51 11.05 -7.38 3.41
C SER A 51 9.76 -7.50 4.23
N LEU A 52 9.15 -6.38 4.61
CA LEU A 52 7.92 -6.37 5.40
C LEU A 52 6.68 -6.60 4.55
N ARG A 53 6.79 -6.44 3.22
CA ARG A 53 5.65 -6.41 2.27
C ARG A 53 4.57 -5.40 2.67
N PHE A 54 4.95 -4.45 3.51
CA PHE A 54 4.09 -3.44 4.09
C PHE A 54 4.87 -2.14 4.19
N THR A 55 4.23 -1.04 3.84
CA THR A 55 4.77 0.31 3.98
C THR A 55 3.73 1.21 4.61
N SER A 56 4.16 2.03 5.57
CA SER A 56 3.34 3.10 6.12
C SER A 56 4.07 4.42 5.93
N GLN A 57 3.39 5.42 5.39
CA GLN A 57 3.95 6.75 5.18
C GLN A 57 2.96 7.79 5.69
N VAL A 58 3.47 8.81 6.36
CA VAL A 58 2.68 9.99 6.73
C VAL A 58 3.10 11.11 5.80
N LEU A 59 2.22 11.57 4.91
CA LEU A 59 2.52 12.56 3.87
C LEU A 59 1.72 13.85 4.08
N THR A 60 2.30 14.98 3.70
CA THR A 60 1.60 16.27 3.63
C THR A 60 0.64 16.29 2.44
N HIS A 61 -0.27 17.27 2.40
CA HIS A 61 -1.20 17.42 1.29
C HIS A 61 -0.50 17.52 -0.08
N LYS A 62 0.59 18.30 -0.17
CA LYS A 62 1.39 18.44 -1.39
C LYS A 62 2.08 17.14 -1.78
N GLU A 63 2.65 16.43 -0.80
CA GLU A 63 3.29 15.13 -1.07
C GLU A 63 2.29 14.06 -1.54
N ILE A 64 1.05 14.08 -1.03
CA ILE A 64 -0.04 13.22 -1.53
C ILE A 64 -0.39 13.58 -2.97
N GLU A 65 -0.51 14.87 -3.29
CA GLU A 65 -0.78 15.34 -4.63
C GLU A 65 0.35 14.94 -5.61
N GLU A 66 1.61 15.12 -5.23
CA GLU A 66 2.77 14.67 -5.99
C GLU A 66 2.77 13.14 -6.17
N HIS A 67 2.48 12.38 -5.12
CA HIS A 67 2.38 10.92 -5.21
C HIS A 67 1.31 10.49 -6.23
N LEU A 68 0.12 11.09 -6.20
CA LEU A 68 -0.95 10.81 -7.15
C LEU A 68 -0.62 11.28 -8.58
N ASN A 69 0.17 12.34 -8.74
CA ASN A 69 0.56 12.85 -10.05
C ASN A 69 1.67 12.01 -10.71
N TYR A 70 2.65 11.55 -9.93
CA TYR A 70 3.88 10.96 -10.46
C TYR A 70 4.02 9.46 -10.17
N SER A 71 3.55 8.99 -9.00
CA SER A 71 3.71 7.58 -8.60
C SER A 71 2.49 6.73 -8.95
N ASP A 72 1.28 7.25 -8.78
CA ASP A 72 0.02 6.53 -9.04
C ASP A 72 -0.99 7.37 -9.84
N PRO A 73 -0.72 7.63 -11.14
CA PRO A 73 -1.61 8.41 -11.99
C PRO A 73 -2.94 7.70 -12.27
N GLU A 74 -3.01 6.38 -12.10
CA GLU A 74 -4.25 5.63 -12.26
C GLU A 74 -5.22 5.88 -11.10
N LEU A 75 -4.73 5.89 -9.86
CA LEU A 75 -5.55 6.23 -8.70
C LEU A 75 -6.09 7.65 -8.85
N LYS A 76 -5.28 8.60 -9.33
CA LYS A 76 -5.75 9.96 -9.63
C LYS A 76 -6.96 9.96 -10.57
N LYS A 77 -6.87 9.25 -11.70
CA LYS A 77 -7.99 9.14 -12.66
C LYS A 77 -9.25 8.54 -12.02
N LYS A 78 -9.10 7.55 -11.15
CA LYS A 78 -10.22 6.93 -10.43
C LYS A 78 -10.87 7.90 -9.43
N LEU A 79 -10.06 8.68 -8.73
CA LEU A 79 -10.54 9.71 -7.80
C LEU A 79 -11.28 10.83 -8.54
N ASP A 80 -10.75 11.28 -9.68
CA ASP A 80 -11.38 12.30 -10.51
C ASP A 80 -12.72 11.81 -11.08
N ALA A 81 -12.78 10.57 -11.58
CA ALA A 81 -14.01 9.94 -12.07
C ALA A 81 -15.07 9.77 -10.95
N ALA A 82 -14.63 9.54 -9.71
CA ALA A 82 -15.50 9.47 -8.53
C ALA A 82 -15.79 10.85 -7.90
N ASN A 83 -15.29 11.95 -8.47
CA ASN A 83 -15.42 13.32 -7.96
C ASN A 83 -14.90 13.49 -6.52
N ILE A 84 -13.82 12.77 -6.16
CA ILE A 84 -13.17 12.83 -4.85
C ILE A 84 -12.01 13.80 -4.90
N LYS A 85 -12.13 14.94 -4.21
CA LYS A 85 -11.07 15.95 -4.13
C LYS A 85 -9.92 15.49 -3.24
N ILE A 86 -8.66 15.66 -3.69
CA ILE A 86 -7.44 15.31 -2.94
C ILE A 86 -7.42 15.92 -1.53
N ALA A 87 -7.91 17.15 -1.38
CA ALA A 87 -7.97 17.82 -0.08
C ALA A 87 -8.78 17.07 0.99
N ARG A 88 -9.75 16.23 0.57
CA ARG A 88 -10.62 15.42 1.44
C ARG A 88 -10.06 14.04 1.77
N ILE A 89 -8.93 13.65 1.19
CA ILE A 89 -8.30 12.35 1.43
C ILE A 89 -7.57 12.41 2.78
N GLU A 90 -7.95 11.51 3.69
CA GLU A 90 -7.30 11.35 5.00
C GLU A 90 -6.30 10.19 5.01
N SER A 91 -6.61 9.11 4.28
CA SER A 91 -5.72 7.97 4.14
C SER A 91 -5.96 7.22 2.83
N ILE A 92 -4.90 6.69 2.24
CA ILE A 92 -4.92 5.79 1.10
C ILE A 92 -4.36 4.45 1.56
N VAL A 93 -5.11 3.37 1.33
CA VAL A 93 -4.64 2.00 1.55
C VAL A 93 -4.67 1.30 0.21
N SER A 94 -3.48 1.02 -0.32
CA SER A 94 -3.30 0.34 -1.59
C SER A 94 -2.73 -1.06 -1.34
N GLN A 95 -3.33 -2.06 -1.97
CA GLN A 95 -2.84 -3.43 -1.94
C GLN A 95 -2.56 -3.89 -3.36
N THR A 96 -1.35 -4.38 -3.60
CA THR A 96 -0.98 -5.05 -4.85
C THR A 96 -0.82 -6.53 -4.57
N LEU A 97 -1.59 -7.36 -5.26
CA LEU A 97 -1.55 -8.81 -5.14
C LEU A 97 -0.97 -9.42 -6.41
N LYS A 98 0.01 -10.31 -6.24
CA LYS A 98 0.52 -11.15 -7.32
C LYS A 98 0.17 -12.60 -7.03
N TYR A 99 -0.54 -13.23 -7.96
CA TYR A 99 -0.90 -14.63 -7.89
C TYR A 99 -0.46 -15.33 -9.18
N ARG A 100 0.15 -16.50 -9.02
CA ARG A 100 0.53 -17.39 -10.13
C ARG A 100 0.10 -18.79 -9.76
N ASP A 101 -0.81 -19.36 -10.55
CA ASP A 101 -1.12 -20.78 -10.46
C ASP A 101 -0.13 -21.57 -11.32
N THR A 102 0.51 -22.58 -10.73
CA THR A 102 1.39 -23.52 -11.43
C THR A 102 0.85 -24.94 -11.41
N THR A 103 -0.34 -25.15 -10.87
CA THR A 103 -0.98 -26.45 -10.77
C THR A 103 -1.43 -26.89 -12.15
N LYS A 104 -0.97 -28.07 -12.60
CA LYS A 104 -1.51 -28.69 -13.82
C LYS A 104 -2.75 -29.49 -13.44
N LYS A 105 -3.84 -29.24 -14.14
CA LYS A 105 -5.06 -30.03 -14.03
C LYS A 105 -5.58 -30.36 -15.41
N GLU A 106 -6.04 -31.59 -15.52
CA GLU A 106 -6.65 -32.14 -16.72
C GLU A 106 -8.14 -32.34 -16.42
N THR A 107 -9.00 -31.94 -17.34
CA THR A 107 -10.43 -32.23 -17.26
C THR A 107 -10.77 -33.21 -18.37
N ASP A 108 -11.41 -34.31 -18.01
CA ASP A 108 -11.87 -35.27 -18.99
C ASP A 108 -13.04 -34.70 -19.80
N VAL A 109 -12.81 -34.53 -21.10
CA VAL A 109 -13.80 -34.09 -22.10
C VAL A 109 -14.12 -35.20 -23.11
N SER A 110 -13.84 -36.46 -22.75
CA SER A 110 -14.15 -37.65 -23.55
C SER A 110 -15.62 -37.71 -23.99
N GLY A 111 -16.54 -37.16 -23.17
CA GLY A 111 -17.96 -37.05 -23.49
C GLY A 111 -18.30 -36.26 -24.76
N LEU A 112 -17.37 -35.44 -25.28
CA LEU A 112 -17.51 -34.74 -26.55
C LEU A 112 -16.95 -35.52 -27.75
N VAL A 113 -16.13 -36.55 -27.53
CA VAL A 113 -15.48 -37.29 -28.64
C VAL A 113 -16.51 -37.94 -29.56
N ASP A 114 -17.51 -38.60 -28.98
CA ASP A 114 -18.56 -39.25 -29.79
C ASP A 114 -19.50 -38.24 -30.44
N ALA A 115 -19.72 -37.09 -29.80
CA ALA A 115 -20.48 -35.99 -30.39
C ALA A 115 -19.76 -35.38 -31.59
N ILE A 116 -18.43 -35.23 -31.50
CA ILE A 116 -17.58 -34.75 -32.60
C ILE A 116 -17.56 -35.75 -33.76
N LYS A 117 -17.36 -37.05 -33.49
CA LYS A 117 -17.32 -38.09 -34.53
C LYS A 117 -18.61 -38.18 -35.33
N ASN A 118 -19.75 -37.96 -34.68
CA ASN A 118 -21.07 -38.07 -35.29
C ASN A 118 -21.67 -36.72 -35.71
N SER A 119 -20.91 -35.62 -35.61
CA SER A 119 -21.37 -34.26 -35.91
C SER A 119 -22.63 -33.84 -35.14
N ILE A 120 -22.78 -34.32 -33.90
CA ILE A 120 -23.94 -34.04 -33.04
C ILE A 120 -23.60 -32.87 -32.11
N PRO A 121 -24.41 -31.80 -32.07
CA PRO A 121 -24.21 -30.72 -31.12
C PRO A 121 -24.27 -31.23 -29.67
N LYS A 122 -23.26 -30.90 -28.87
CA LYS A 122 -23.19 -31.30 -27.46
C LYS A 122 -22.38 -30.32 -26.65
N GLU A 123 -22.80 -30.15 -25.40
CA GLU A 123 -22.12 -29.33 -24.42
C GLU A 123 -21.69 -30.18 -23.23
N GLN A 124 -20.54 -29.83 -22.65
CA GLN A 124 -20.03 -30.43 -21.44
C GLN A 124 -19.47 -29.35 -20.53
N SER A 125 -20.00 -29.26 -19.31
CA SER A 125 -19.49 -28.35 -18.28
C SER A 125 -18.17 -28.86 -17.71
N TRP A 126 -17.28 -27.93 -17.38
CA TRP A 126 -16.04 -28.21 -16.66
C TRP A 126 -15.82 -27.17 -15.55
N SER A 127 -15.09 -27.58 -14.51
CA SER A 127 -14.70 -26.71 -13.41
C SER A 127 -13.30 -27.07 -12.93
N ASP A 128 -12.44 -26.07 -12.85
CA ASP A 128 -11.18 -26.13 -12.13
C ASP A 128 -11.29 -25.29 -10.86
N THR A 129 -11.28 -25.95 -9.71
CA THR A 129 -11.22 -25.29 -8.40
C THR A 129 -9.90 -25.58 -7.72
N THR A 130 -9.08 -24.54 -7.52
CA THR A 130 -7.94 -24.56 -6.62
C THR A 130 -8.30 -23.89 -5.30
N LYS A 131 -7.35 -23.85 -4.35
CA LYS A 131 -7.54 -23.15 -3.07
C LYS A 131 -7.94 -21.68 -3.27
N CYS A 132 -7.45 -21.05 -4.32
CA CYS A 132 -7.46 -19.60 -4.50
C CYS A 132 -8.33 -19.13 -5.67
N MET A 133 -8.55 -20.00 -6.66
CA MET A 133 -9.24 -19.63 -7.88
C MET A 133 -10.16 -20.76 -8.30
N THR A 134 -11.39 -20.39 -8.66
CA THR A 134 -12.32 -21.28 -9.35
C THR A 134 -12.55 -20.72 -10.74
N VAL A 135 -12.30 -21.54 -11.75
CA VAL A 135 -12.64 -21.25 -13.15
C VAL A 135 -13.62 -22.32 -13.61
N ALA A 136 -14.78 -21.91 -14.09
CA ALA A 136 -15.79 -22.82 -14.61
C ALA A 136 -16.26 -22.38 -15.98
N GLY A 137 -16.67 -23.35 -16.79
CA GLY A 137 -17.02 -23.11 -18.17
C GLY A 137 -17.71 -24.28 -18.82
N VAL A 138 -17.92 -24.13 -20.11
CA VAL A 138 -18.53 -25.14 -20.97
C VAL A 138 -17.65 -25.34 -22.19
N ALA A 139 -17.39 -26.59 -22.52
CA ALA A 139 -16.89 -26.99 -23.83
C ALA A 139 -18.10 -27.38 -24.67
N SER A 140 -18.32 -26.69 -25.78
CA SER A 140 -19.47 -26.88 -26.67
C SER A 140 -19.00 -27.23 -28.07
N PHE A 141 -19.58 -28.25 -28.67
CA PHE A 141 -19.43 -28.56 -30.09
C PHE A 141 -20.76 -28.27 -30.79
N ASP A 142 -20.76 -27.44 -31.83
CA ASP A 142 -21.97 -26.99 -32.55
C ASP A 142 -22.31 -27.84 -33.79
N GLY A 143 -21.64 -28.98 -33.97
CA GLY A 143 -21.75 -29.83 -35.16
C GLY A 143 -20.64 -29.57 -36.20
N GLN A 144 -19.89 -28.46 -36.09
CA GLN A 144 -18.75 -28.16 -36.95
C GLN A 144 -17.52 -27.66 -36.19
N LYS A 145 -17.71 -26.90 -35.11
CA LYS A 145 -16.64 -26.23 -34.37
C LYS A 145 -16.72 -26.56 -32.89
N LEU A 146 -15.56 -26.83 -32.30
CA LEU A 146 -15.38 -26.91 -30.86
C LEU A 146 -15.09 -25.51 -30.30
N LYS A 147 -15.82 -25.12 -29.27
CA LYS A 147 -15.66 -23.84 -28.56
C LYS A 147 -15.53 -24.12 -27.07
N VAL A 148 -14.69 -23.35 -26.39
CA VAL A 148 -14.59 -23.37 -24.93
C VAL A 148 -14.97 -21.99 -24.44
N ILE A 149 -16.00 -21.93 -23.60
CA ILE A 149 -16.49 -20.71 -22.98
C ILE A 149 -16.15 -20.78 -21.50
N VAL A 150 -15.49 -19.75 -20.99
CA VAL A 150 -15.30 -19.57 -19.54
C VAL A 150 -16.45 -18.72 -19.04
N ASN A 151 -17.37 -19.34 -18.30
CA ASN A 151 -18.56 -18.68 -17.78
C ASN A 151 -18.26 -17.93 -16.49
N GLU A 152 -17.35 -18.47 -15.68
CA GLU A 152 -17.11 -17.97 -14.34
C GLU A 152 -15.62 -18.01 -13.99
N ARG A 153 -15.16 -16.93 -13.37
CA ARG A 153 -13.85 -16.83 -12.72
C ARG A 153 -14.05 -16.20 -11.35
N GLN A 154 -13.90 -16.99 -10.30
CA GLN A 154 -13.90 -16.51 -8.92
C GLN A 154 -12.49 -16.56 -8.37
N PHE A 155 -12.06 -15.47 -7.75
CA PHE A 155 -10.81 -15.42 -7.01
C PHE A 155 -11.12 -15.23 -5.52
N LYS A 156 -10.69 -16.19 -4.69
CA LYS A 156 -10.90 -16.21 -3.24
C LYS A 156 -9.53 -16.08 -2.59
N ASN A 157 -9.26 -14.92 -2.02
CA ASN A 157 -8.04 -14.68 -1.26
C ASN A 157 -8.36 -13.85 -0.02
N LYS A 158 -7.65 -14.17 1.06
CA LYS A 158 -7.59 -13.36 2.27
C LYS A 158 -6.15 -12.95 2.52
N SER A 159 -5.95 -11.66 2.76
CA SER A 159 -4.67 -11.09 3.13
C SER A 159 -4.84 -10.25 4.38
N ASP A 160 -4.18 -10.64 5.46
CA ASP A 160 -4.18 -9.92 6.74
C ASP A 160 -2.83 -9.22 6.93
N ALA A 161 -2.82 -7.91 7.20
CA ALA A 161 -1.61 -7.17 7.54
C ALA A 161 -1.65 -6.65 8.97
N VAL A 162 -0.61 -6.99 9.73
CA VAL A 162 -0.48 -6.58 11.13
C VAL A 162 0.79 -5.77 11.30
N ALA A 163 0.63 -4.50 11.62
CA ALA A 163 1.71 -3.59 12.00
C ALA A 163 1.83 -3.50 13.53
N TYR A 164 3.05 -3.61 14.05
CA TYR A 164 3.31 -3.62 15.50
C TYR A 164 4.69 -3.06 15.85
N TRP A 165 4.88 -2.73 17.13
CA TRP A 165 6.17 -2.32 17.69
C TRP A 165 6.87 -3.52 18.31
N GLU A 166 8.12 -3.77 17.93
CA GLU A 166 8.97 -4.76 18.57
C GLU A 166 10.32 -4.15 18.97
N ARG A 167 11.12 -4.87 19.78
CA ARG A 167 12.49 -4.44 20.09
C ARG A 167 13.48 -5.22 19.24
N ARG A 168 14.46 -4.51 18.67
CA ARG A 168 15.52 -5.11 17.87
C ARG A 168 16.29 -6.13 18.70
N GLU A 169 16.47 -7.31 18.13
CA GLU A 169 17.27 -8.37 18.72
C GLU A 169 18.76 -7.98 18.72
N TRP A 170 19.44 -8.26 19.82
CA TRP A 170 20.87 -8.06 19.99
C TRP A 170 21.47 -9.20 20.79
N ASN A 171 22.79 -9.37 20.65
CA ASN A 171 23.52 -10.40 21.37
C ASN A 171 24.04 -9.81 22.68
N PHE A 172 23.57 -10.34 23.81
CA PHE A 172 24.11 -10.05 25.13
C PHE A 172 24.77 -11.33 25.67
N LEU A 173 26.10 -11.29 25.85
CA LEU A 173 26.87 -12.43 26.39
C LEU A 173 26.61 -13.76 25.64
N GLY A 174 26.51 -13.71 24.31
CA GLY A 174 26.27 -14.90 23.47
C GLY A 174 24.79 -15.35 23.38
N ILE A 175 23.89 -14.74 24.15
CA ILE A 175 22.45 -15.04 24.09
C ILE A 175 21.74 -13.95 23.27
N LYS A 176 20.98 -14.39 22.26
CA LYS A 176 20.09 -13.52 21.47
C LYS A 176 18.92 -13.06 22.33
N THR A 177 18.84 -11.78 22.63
CA THR A 177 17.76 -11.20 23.43
C THR A 177 17.19 -9.92 22.80
N ARG A 178 15.91 -9.66 23.07
CA ARG A 178 15.22 -8.42 22.68
C ARG A 178 15.09 -7.44 23.86
N PHE A 179 15.50 -7.86 25.06
CA PHE A 179 15.45 -7.04 26.27
C PHE A 179 16.36 -5.81 26.11
N LEU A 180 15.88 -4.59 26.41
CA LEU A 180 16.57 -3.31 26.18
C LEU A 180 16.93 -2.98 24.71
N GLY A 181 16.57 -3.82 23.73
CA GLY A 181 16.71 -3.49 22.32
C GLY A 181 15.93 -2.23 21.95
N LYS A 182 16.43 -1.44 20.98
CA LYS A 182 15.71 -0.25 20.49
C LYS A 182 14.35 -0.67 19.91
N LYS A 183 13.30 0.10 20.23
CA LYS A 183 11.98 -0.10 19.61
C LYS A 183 12.07 0.14 18.10
N GLN A 184 11.47 -0.74 17.33
CA GLN A 184 11.35 -0.66 15.89
C GLN A 184 9.93 -0.97 15.46
N PHE A 185 9.42 -0.20 14.50
CA PHE A 185 8.18 -0.54 13.83
C PHE A 185 8.45 -1.69 12.87
N THR A 186 7.57 -2.68 12.89
CA THR A 186 7.60 -3.85 12.02
C THR A 186 6.19 -4.18 11.57
N ALA A 187 6.07 -4.97 10.51
CA ALA A 187 4.80 -5.44 10.01
C ALA A 187 4.94 -6.84 9.44
N LYS A 188 3.84 -7.59 9.44
CA LYS A 188 3.77 -8.90 8.82
C LYS A 188 2.49 -9.02 8.02
N THR A 189 2.62 -9.44 6.77
CA THR A 189 1.49 -9.81 5.92
C THR A 189 1.31 -11.33 5.96
N PHE A 190 0.07 -11.77 6.11
CA PHE A 190 -0.35 -13.15 6.06
C PHE A 190 -1.27 -13.31 4.86
N ASP A 191 -0.77 -13.98 3.83
CA ASP A 191 -1.50 -14.21 2.58
C ASP A 191 -1.93 -15.67 2.50
N GLU A 192 -3.22 -15.92 2.28
CA GLU A 192 -3.69 -17.28 2.00
C GLU A 192 -3.30 -17.76 0.61
N CYS A 193 -3.24 -16.83 -0.34
CA CYS A 193 -2.98 -17.04 -1.76
C CYS A 193 -2.14 -15.91 -2.37
N GLY A 194 -1.04 -16.28 -3.05
CA GLY A 194 -0.15 -15.33 -3.69
C GLY A 194 0.68 -14.51 -2.69
N GLU A 195 1.22 -13.39 -3.17
CA GLU A 195 1.98 -12.46 -2.35
C GLU A 195 1.35 -11.07 -2.45
N SER A 196 0.92 -10.52 -1.31
CA SER A 196 0.41 -9.16 -1.24
C SER A 196 1.49 -8.18 -0.78
N ARG A 197 1.42 -6.97 -1.31
CA ARG A 197 2.17 -5.80 -0.86
C ARG A 197 1.18 -4.72 -0.49
N ILE A 198 1.28 -4.20 0.72
CA ILE A 198 0.35 -3.21 1.24
C ILE A 198 1.09 -1.89 1.47
N MET A 199 0.50 -0.80 0.99
CA MET A 199 0.97 0.55 1.22
C MET A 199 -0.13 1.35 1.87
N LYS A 200 0.18 1.95 3.01
CA LYS A 200 -0.67 2.86 3.74
C LYS A 200 -0.05 4.25 3.70
N ILE A 201 -0.79 5.21 3.17
CA ILE A 201 -0.43 6.62 3.20
C ILE A 201 -1.46 7.33 4.09
N GLU A 202 -1.01 7.98 5.14
CA GLU A 202 -1.85 8.82 6.01
C GLU A 202 -1.52 10.29 5.79
N LYS A 203 -2.54 11.14 5.76
CA LYS A 203 -2.35 12.59 5.70
C LYS A 203 -1.87 13.10 7.05
N LYS A 204 -0.82 13.93 7.02
CA LYS A 204 -0.33 14.66 8.19
C LYS A 204 -1.46 15.56 8.72
N LYS A 205 -1.81 15.36 9.99
CA LYS A 205 -2.76 16.19 10.74
C LYS A 205 -2.12 17.51 11.17
#